data_AF-A0A949Z8R8-F1
#
_entry.id   AF-A0A949Z8R8-F1
#
_cell.length_a   1.000
_cell.length_b   1.000
_cell.length_c   1.000
_cell.angle_alpha   90.00
_cell.angle_beta   90.00
_cell.angle_gamma   90.00
#
_symmetry.space_group_name_H-M   'P 1'
#
loop_
_entity.id
_entity.type
_entity.pdbx_description
1 polymer ?
#
loop_
_entity_poly.entity_id
_entity_poly.type
_entity_poly.pdbx_seq_one_letter_code
_entity_poly.pdbx_strand_id
1 'polypeptide(L)'
;MKKPRTDITNESAKFVLNAYRPNGADAQDPVFRAALEQATRDPELAEWFKEQRLFDSLIVAKLAELQPPATLYSAILDGVANRSSARRFTMRPLLALAAV
;
A
#
# COMPACT_ATOMS: atom_id res chain seq x y z
N MET A 1 30.47 11.90 -4.78
CA MET A 1 29.20 11.22 -5.11
C MET A 1 29.35 9.73 -4.83
N LYS A 2 28.72 9.19 -3.76
CA LYS A 2 28.69 7.73 -3.56
C LYS A 2 27.79 7.14 -4.64
N LYS A 3 28.35 6.30 -5.51
CA LYS A 3 27.58 5.51 -6.48
C LYS A 3 26.52 4.72 -5.68
N PRO A 4 25.22 4.79 -6.01
CA PRO A 4 24.22 4.05 -5.26
C PRO A 4 24.57 2.56 -5.33
N ARG A 5 24.51 1.88 -4.19
CA ARG A 5 24.69 0.44 -4.10
C ARG A 5 23.54 -0.21 -4.89
N THR A 6 23.85 -0.75 -6.07
CA THR A 6 22.93 -1.41 -7.00
C THR A 6 22.92 -2.92 -6.85
N ASP A 7 23.64 -3.45 -5.86
CA ASP A 7 23.71 -4.87 -5.53
C ASP A 7 22.51 -5.26 -4.65
N ILE A 8 21.37 -5.50 -5.30
CA ILE A 8 20.19 -6.08 -4.65
C ILE A 8 20.26 -7.61 -4.77
N THR A 9 20.02 -8.32 -3.67
CA THR A 9 19.92 -9.80 -3.69
C THR A 9 18.56 -10.23 -4.25
N ASN A 10 18.43 -11.47 -4.72
CA ASN A 10 17.15 -11.98 -5.22
C ASN A 10 16.05 -11.91 -4.14
N GLU A 11 16.35 -12.20 -2.88
CA GLU A 11 15.38 -12.08 -1.78
C GLU A 11 14.92 -10.63 -1.57
N SER A 12 15.86 -9.69 -1.60
CA SER A 12 15.53 -8.26 -1.49
C SER A 12 14.72 -7.78 -2.70
N ALA A 13 15.05 -8.26 -3.90
CA ALA A 13 14.30 -7.96 -5.10
C ALA A 13 12.88 -8.53 -5.04
N LYS A 14 12.68 -9.76 -4.54
CA LYS A 14 11.35 -10.33 -4.30
C LYS A 14 10.54 -9.45 -3.34
N PHE A 15 11.14 -9.03 -2.24
CA PHE A 15 10.47 -8.14 -1.28
C PHE A 15 10.01 -6.83 -1.91
N VAL A 16 10.88 -6.17 -2.69
CA VAL A 16 10.55 -4.92 -3.40
C VAL A 16 9.46 -5.17 -4.45
N LEU A 17 9.61 -6.18 -5.30
CA LEU A 17 8.71 -6.44 -6.42
C LEU A 17 7.31 -6.88 -5.99
N ASN A 18 7.14 -7.44 -4.78
CA ASN A 18 5.82 -7.70 -4.20
C ASN A 18 4.98 -6.43 -4.05
N ALA A 19 5.61 -5.26 -3.83
CA ALA A 19 4.93 -3.98 -3.73
C ALA A 19 4.78 -3.24 -5.08
N TYR A 20 5.29 -3.82 -6.18
CA TYR A 20 5.23 -3.17 -7.50
C TYR A 20 3.79 -3.04 -7.98
N ARG A 21 3.39 -1.90 -8.52
CA ARG A 21 2.02 -1.73 -9.05
C ARG A 21 1.90 -2.23 -10.49
N PRO A 22 0.77 -2.86 -10.87
CA PRO A 22 0.57 -3.41 -12.23
C PRO A 22 0.57 -2.34 -13.33
N ASN A 23 0.26 -1.07 -12.99
CA ASN A 23 0.30 0.05 -13.94
C ASN A 23 1.72 0.59 -14.22
N GLY A 24 2.76 0.02 -13.59
CA GLY A 24 4.15 0.42 -13.80
C GLY A 24 4.53 1.79 -13.24
N ALA A 25 3.69 2.39 -12.40
CA ALA A 25 3.96 3.71 -11.83
C ALA A 25 5.25 3.76 -10.97
N ASP A 26 5.70 2.60 -10.48
CA ASP A 26 6.91 2.47 -9.67
C ASP A 26 8.17 2.23 -10.50
N ALA A 27 8.07 2.02 -11.83
CA ALA A 27 9.21 1.61 -12.66
C ALA A 27 10.37 2.63 -12.69
N GLN A 28 10.07 3.90 -12.44
CA GLN A 28 11.07 4.98 -12.41
C GLN A 28 11.70 5.18 -11.03
N ASP A 29 11.14 4.57 -9.98
CA ASP A 29 11.75 4.63 -8.66
C ASP A 29 13.07 3.83 -8.66
N PRO A 30 14.17 4.40 -8.14
CA PRO A 30 15.48 3.74 -8.16
C PRO A 30 15.51 2.33 -7.55
N VAL A 31 14.72 2.08 -6.50
CA VAL A 31 14.68 0.80 -5.79
C VAL A 31 13.97 -0.25 -6.63
N PHE A 32 12.82 0.10 -7.20
CA PHE A 32 12.07 -0.78 -8.09
C PHE A 32 12.83 -1.04 -9.38
N ARG A 33 13.47 -0.03 -9.96
CA ARG A 33 14.32 -0.20 -11.15
C ARG A 33 15.46 -1.19 -10.87
N ALA A 34 16.15 -1.08 -9.74
CA ALA A 34 17.21 -2.02 -9.37
C ALA A 34 16.67 -3.46 -9.22
N ALA A 35 15.48 -3.63 -8.62
CA ALA A 35 14.86 -4.94 -8.48
C ALA A 35 14.39 -5.53 -9.83
N LEU A 36 13.84 -4.70 -10.73
CA LEU A 36 13.46 -5.11 -12.09
C LEU A 36 14.68 -5.48 -12.94
N GLU A 37 15.78 -4.73 -12.81
CA GLU A 37 17.06 -5.10 -13.43
C GLU A 37 17.57 -6.44 -12.90
N GLN A 38 17.45 -6.70 -11.60
CA GLN A 38 17.82 -7.99 -11.02
C GLN A 38 16.96 -9.13 -11.56
N ALA A 39 15.64 -8.92 -11.68
CA ALA A 39 14.74 -9.88 -12.32
C ALA A 39 15.05 -10.09 -13.81
N THR A 40 15.66 -9.12 -14.49
CA THR A 40 16.13 -9.30 -15.88
C THR A 40 17.40 -10.15 -15.95
N ARG A 41 18.26 -10.09 -14.92
CA ARG A 41 19.53 -10.83 -14.85
C ARG A 41 19.36 -12.28 -14.40
N ASP A 42 18.37 -12.55 -13.56
CA ASP A 42 18.12 -13.87 -12.97
C ASP A 42 16.82 -14.47 -13.53
N PRO A 43 16.89 -15.56 -14.33
CA PRO A 43 15.71 -16.17 -14.94
C PRO A 43 14.70 -16.73 -13.94
N GLU A 44 15.15 -17.26 -12.79
CA GLU A 44 14.25 -17.81 -11.78
C GLU A 44 13.44 -16.68 -11.13
N LEU A 45 14.09 -15.56 -10.82
CA LEU A 45 13.42 -14.37 -10.32
C LEU A 45 12.47 -13.78 -11.37
N ALA A 46 12.83 -13.81 -12.66
CA ALA A 46 11.97 -13.35 -13.75
C ALA A 46 10.67 -14.15 -13.82
N GLU A 47 10.77 -15.49 -13.81
CA GLU A 47 9.61 -16.38 -13.86
C GLU A 47 8.75 -16.23 -12.61
N TRP A 48 9.37 -16.22 -11.42
CA TRP A 48 8.66 -15.96 -10.17
C TRP A 48 7.88 -14.64 -10.24
N PHE A 49 8.49 -13.56 -10.76
CA PHE A 49 7.82 -12.27 -10.83
C PHE A 49 6.64 -12.30 -11.81
N LYS A 50 6.77 -12.97 -12.96
CA LYS A 50 5.65 -13.17 -13.89
C LYS A 50 4.50 -13.93 -13.23
N GLU A 51 4.78 -15.00 -12.48
CA GLU A 51 3.78 -15.76 -11.75
C GLU A 51 3.05 -14.88 -10.72
N GLN A 52 3.78 -14.05 -9.97
CA GLN A 52 3.15 -13.10 -9.02
C GLN A 52 2.23 -12.12 -9.74
N ARG A 53 2.65 -11.55 -10.89
CA ARG A 53 1.80 -10.64 -11.68
C ARG A 53 0.55 -11.31 -12.23
N LEU A 54 0.67 -12.56 -12.68
CA LEU A 54 -0.48 -13.35 -13.12
C LEU A 54 -1.45 -13.58 -11.95
N PHE A 55 -0.94 -14.01 -10.80
CA PHE A 55 -1.76 -14.21 -9.59
C PHE A 55 -2.51 -12.94 -9.20
N ASP A 56 -1.83 -11.79 -9.11
CA ASP A 56 -2.45 -10.52 -8.76
C ASP A 56 -3.56 -10.13 -9.76
N SER A 57 -3.32 -10.35 -11.06
CA SER A 57 -4.32 -10.07 -12.10
C SER A 57 -5.59 -10.92 -11.94
N LEU A 58 -5.44 -12.19 -11.54
CA LEU A 58 -6.56 -13.10 -11.30
C LEU A 58 -7.37 -12.68 -10.06
N ILE A 59 -6.69 -12.25 -8.99
CA ILE A 59 -7.36 -11.72 -7.80
C ILE A 59 -8.15 -10.46 -8.14
N VAL A 60 -7.55 -9.51 -8.88
CA VAL A 60 -8.24 -8.30 -9.33
C VAL A 60 -9.47 -8.64 -10.18
N ALA A 61 -9.33 -9.57 -11.13
CA ALA A 61 -10.44 -10.01 -11.97
C ALA A 61 -11.58 -10.61 -11.14
N LYS A 62 -11.26 -11.47 -10.16
CA LYS A 62 -12.26 -12.10 -9.30
C LYS A 62 -12.96 -11.11 -8.37
N LEU A 63 -12.24 -10.11 -7.86
CA LEU A 63 -12.85 -9.05 -7.06
C LEU A 63 -13.77 -8.15 -7.90
N ALA A 64 -13.43 -7.91 -9.17
CA ALA A 64 -14.24 -7.10 -10.07
C ALA A 64 -15.57 -7.77 -10.48
N GLU A 65 -15.67 -9.11 -10.38
CA GLU A 65 -16.92 -9.85 -10.59
C GLU A 65 -17.97 -9.57 -9.50
N LEU A 66 -17.54 -9.13 -8.31
CA LEU A 66 -18.42 -8.86 -7.18
C LEU A 66 -19.13 -7.52 -7.37
N GLN A 67 -20.46 -7.52 -7.30
CA GLN A 67 -21.24 -6.28 -7.25
C GLN A 67 -21.12 -5.65 -5.87
N PRO A 68 -20.54 -4.44 -5.73
CA PRO A 68 -20.54 -3.76 -4.46
C PRO A 68 -21.98 -3.39 -4.05
N PRO A 69 -22.32 -3.42 -2.75
CA PRO A 69 -23.62 -2.93 -2.29
C PRO A 69 -23.85 -1.48 -2.74
N ALA A 70 -25.06 -1.14 -3.19
CA ALA A 70 -25.38 0.22 -3.67
C ALA A 70 -25.11 1.32 -2.61
N THR A 71 -25.18 0.96 -1.33
CA THR A 71 -24.93 1.85 -0.18
C THR A 71 -23.47 1.87 0.27
N LEU A 72 -22.57 1.14 -0.39
CA LEU A 72 -21.17 1.02 0.04
C LEU A 72 -20.47 2.38 0.04
N TYR A 73 -20.70 3.20 -0.98
CA TYR A 73 -20.09 4.53 -1.07
C TYR A 73 -20.49 5.43 0.10
N SER A 74 -21.80 5.52 0.40
CA SER A 74 -22.28 6.30 1.54
C SER A 74 -21.77 5.74 2.87
N ALA A 75 -21.78 4.42 3.05
CA ALA A 75 -21.27 3.78 4.26
C ALA A 75 -19.77 4.04 4.50
N ILE A 76 -18.95 4.07 3.43
CA ILE A 76 -17.53 4.43 3.52
C ILE A 76 -17.38 5.88 3.97
N LEU A 77 -18.13 6.81 3.36
CA LEU A 77 -18.08 8.23 3.72
C LEU A 77 -18.52 8.48 5.16
N ASP A 78 -19.60 7.83 5.60
CA ASP A 78 -20.08 7.91 6.99
C ASP A 78 -19.00 7.40 7.96
N GLY A 79 -18.32 6.29 7.61
CA GLY A 79 -17.20 5.77 8.39
C GLY A 79 -16.00 6.72 8.44
N VAL A 80 -15.68 7.42 7.36
CA VAL A 80 -14.61 8.45 7.33
C VAL A 80 -14.99 9.66 8.20
N ALA A 81 -16.22 10.17 8.05
CA ALA A 81 -16.72 11.29 8.83
C ALA A 81 -16.77 10.97 10.34
N ASN A 82 -17.10 9.73 10.69
CA ASN A 82 -17.12 9.27 12.08
C ASN A 82 -15.71 9.08 12.67
N ARG A 83 -14.70 8.73 11.85
CA ARG A 83 -13.28 8.66 12.29
C ARG A 83 -12.73 10.02 12.72
N SER A 84 -13.15 11.11 12.08
CA SER A 84 -12.80 12.48 12.49
C SER A 84 -13.45 12.93 13.81
N SER A 85 -14.43 12.20 14.33
CA SER A 85 -15.05 12.45 15.64
C SER A 85 -14.35 11.70 16.78
N ALA A 86 -13.04 11.44 16.66
CA ALA A 86 -12.22 11.01 17.78
C ALA A 86 -12.26 12.09 18.87
N ARG A 87 -13.20 11.92 19.81
CA ARG A 87 -13.38 12.56 21.12
C ARG A 87 -12.49 13.78 21.34
N ARG A 88 -13.05 14.98 21.12
CA ARG A 88 -12.65 16.14 21.91
C ARG A 88 -13.04 15.85 23.36
N PHE A 89 -12.12 15.25 24.11
CA PHE A 89 -12.20 15.19 25.57
C PHE A 89 -11.96 16.62 26.07
N THR A 90 -12.99 17.47 25.96
CA THR A 90 -12.98 18.76 26.62
C THR A 90 -13.04 18.45 28.11
N MET A 91 -11.87 18.42 28.76
CA MET A 91 -11.78 18.64 30.19
C MET A 91 -12.51 19.94 30.47
N ARG A 92 -13.73 19.86 31.01
CA ARG A 92 -14.38 21.02 31.63
C ARG A 92 -13.55 21.31 32.88
N PRO A 93 -12.82 22.44 32.99
CA PRO A 93 -12.27 22.82 34.28
C PRO A 93 -13.45 23.12 35.20
N LEU A 94 -13.57 22.35 36.27
CA LEU A 94 -14.48 22.60 37.37
C LEU A 94 -13.99 23.87 38.08
N LEU A 95 -14.50 25.04 37.68
CA LEU A 95 -14.45 26.25 38.51
C LEU A 95 -15.81 26.43 39.17
N ALA A 96 -15.91 25.87 40.37
CA ALA A 96 -16.93 26.12 41.38
C ALA A 96 -16.19 25.86 42.72
N LEU A 97 -16.14 26.68 43.76
CA LEU A 97 -17.03 27.71 44.28
C LEU A 97 -16.20 28.73 45.10
N ALA A 98 -16.78 29.91 45.30
CA ALA A 98 -16.38 30.92 46.27
C ALA A 98 -16.70 30.52 47.74
N ALA A 99 -16.08 31.23 48.70
CA ALA A 99 -16.35 31.41 50.15
C ALA A 99 -15.03 31.24 50.95
N VAL A 100 -14.50 32.14 51.78
CA VAL A 100 -14.97 33.32 52.55
C VAL A 100 -13.85 34.36 52.58
#